data_AF-A0A9E1RCR4-F1
#
_entry.id   AF-A0A9E1RCR4-F1
#
_cell.length_a   1.000
_cell.length_b   1.000
_cell.length_c   1.000
_cell.angle_alpha   90.00
_cell.angle_beta   90.00
_cell.angle_gamma   90.00
#
_symmetry.space_group_name_H-M   'P 1'
#
loop_
_entity.id
_entity.type
_entity.pdbx_description
1 polymer ?
#
loop_
_entity_poly.entity_id
_entity_poly.type
_entity_poly.pdbx_seq_one_letter_code
_entity_poly.pdbx_strand_id
1 'polypeptide(L)'
;MNFGFYYPAKSAPTVQWVPVTQPEYPAGEVLDYPEQIHSPSAGGTLYVQEKGVKRETFQLNFAHVSQSDRDSAQTFFETVKKSFNTFEFEDRNAVLHTVRWMNEFNFQLVNFGKYSGSIDLRKEPV
;
A
#
# COMPACT_ATOMS: atom_id res chain seq x y z
N MET A 1 15.29 10.32 -3.77
CA MET A 1 14.14 10.25 -2.84
C MET A 1 13.84 8.79 -2.59
N ASN A 2 13.62 8.40 -1.32
CA ASN A 2 13.41 7.02 -0.89
C ASN A 2 12.00 6.84 -0.35
N PHE A 3 11.51 5.61 -0.35
CA PHE A 3 10.25 5.22 0.27
C PHE A 3 10.49 4.85 1.74
N GLY A 4 9.51 5.09 2.60
CA GLY A 4 9.59 4.75 4.01
C GLY A 4 8.25 4.24 4.56
N PHE A 5 8.32 3.24 5.41
CA PHE A 5 7.16 2.62 6.07
C PHE A 5 7.35 2.76 7.57
N TYR A 6 6.40 3.37 8.27
CA TYR A 6 6.52 3.72 9.69
C TYR A 6 5.29 3.27 10.48
N TYR A 7 5.48 2.50 11.54
CA TYR A 7 4.38 2.01 12.38
C TYR A 7 4.61 2.21 13.88
N PRO A 8 3.70 2.89 14.63
CA PRO A 8 2.45 3.57 14.22
C PRO A 8 2.58 4.88 13.42
N ALA A 9 3.66 5.65 13.60
CA ALA A 9 3.91 6.91 12.89
C ALA A 9 5.40 7.28 12.95
N LYS A 10 5.87 8.15 12.04
CA LYS A 10 7.27 8.59 11.93
C LYS A 10 7.78 9.39 13.14
N SER A 11 6.88 10.00 13.93
CA SER A 11 7.21 10.87 15.07
C SER A 11 7.24 10.18 16.44
N ALA A 12 6.94 8.87 16.50
CA ALA A 12 6.95 8.07 17.73
C ALA A 12 8.12 7.05 17.73
N PRO A 13 8.49 6.44 18.87
CA PRO A 13 9.43 5.32 18.90
C PRO A 13 8.79 4.08 18.24
N THR A 14 9.05 3.90 16.96
CA THR A 14 8.28 3.03 16.06
C THR A 14 9.15 2.04 15.28
N VAL A 15 8.52 0.96 14.80
CA VAL A 15 9.17 0.05 13.85
C VAL A 15 9.11 0.70 12.47
N GLN A 16 10.26 0.77 11.79
CA GLN A 16 10.35 1.32 10.45
C GLN A 16 10.98 0.32 9.48
N TRP A 17 10.53 0.37 8.23
CA TRP A 17 11.18 -0.32 7.13
C TRP A 17 11.43 0.68 6.00
N VAL A 18 12.67 0.75 5.54
CA VAL A 18 13.10 1.60 4.43
C VAL A 18 13.80 0.66 3.45
N PRO A 19 13.17 0.31 2.31
CA PRO A 19 13.79 -0.60 1.36
C PRO A 19 15.02 0.05 0.73
N VAL A 20 16.11 -0.71 0.60
CA VAL A 20 17.34 -0.24 -0.07
C VAL A 20 17.13 -0.25 -1.58
N THR A 21 16.45 -1.28 -2.10
CA THR A 21 16.04 -1.35 -3.50
C THR A 21 14.68 -0.69 -3.69
N GLN A 22 14.60 0.27 -4.60
CA GLN A 22 13.33 0.92 -4.93
C GLN A 22 12.43 0.00 -5.76
N PRO A 23 11.09 0.09 -5.60
CA PRO A 23 10.16 -0.65 -6.42
C PRO A 23 10.23 -0.20 -7.89
N GLU A 24 10.03 -1.14 -8.81
CA GLU A 24 9.93 -0.91 -10.25
C GLU A 24 8.64 -0.14 -10.59
N TYR A 25 8.79 0.92 -11.41
CA TYR A 25 7.69 1.74 -11.93
C TYR A 25 7.25 1.23 -13.33
N PRO A 26 5.96 1.37 -13.72
CA PRO A 26 4.97 2.24 -13.10
C PRO A 26 4.00 1.55 -12.14
N ALA A 27 3.99 2.01 -10.90
CA ALA A 27 2.87 1.83 -9.98
C ALA A 27 1.75 2.77 -10.44
N GLY A 28 0.80 2.29 -11.24
CA GLY A 28 -0.42 3.05 -11.49
C GLY A 28 -1.12 3.27 -10.15
N GLU A 29 -1.32 4.52 -9.74
CA GLU A 29 -2.30 4.84 -8.71
C GLU A 29 -3.66 4.38 -9.25
N VAL A 30 -4.17 3.27 -8.73
CA VAL A 30 -5.52 2.84 -9.07
C VAL A 30 -6.45 3.62 -8.16
N LEU A 31 -6.98 4.72 -8.70
CA LEU A 31 -8.14 5.40 -8.13
C LEU A 31 -9.35 4.48 -8.29
N ASP A 32 -9.74 3.85 -7.20
CA ASP A 32 -10.92 3.00 -7.16
C ASP A 32 -12.10 3.79 -6.57
N TYR A 33 -13.22 3.82 -7.30
CA TYR A 33 -14.45 4.50 -6.89
C TYR A 33 -15.41 3.46 -6.33
N PRO A 34 -15.80 3.51 -5.05
CA PRO A 34 -16.75 2.54 -4.53
C PRO A 34 -18.16 2.83 -5.06
N GLU A 35 -18.73 1.83 -5.73
CA GLU A 35 -20.16 1.56 -5.95
C GLU A 35 -21.02 2.71 -6.53
N GLN A 36 -21.40 2.55 -7.81
CA GLN A 36 -22.52 3.28 -8.39
C GLN A 36 -23.84 2.76 -7.80
N ILE A 37 -24.60 3.62 -7.13
CA ILE A 37 -25.97 3.29 -6.74
C ILE A 37 -26.90 3.64 -7.90
N HIS A 38 -27.46 2.62 -8.55
CA HIS A 38 -28.45 2.79 -9.62
C HIS A 38 -29.83 2.89 -8.96
N SER A 39 -30.43 4.07 -8.97
CA SER A 39 -31.83 4.26 -8.53
C SER A 39 -32.70 4.66 -9.73
N PRO A 40 -33.60 3.79 -10.21
CA PRO A 40 -34.57 4.19 -11.22
C PRO A 40 -35.65 5.07 -10.59
N SER A 41 -35.94 6.22 -11.22
CA SER A 41 -37.13 7.03 -10.92
C SER A 41 -38.20 6.83 -12.01
N ALA A 42 -39.46 7.08 -11.67
CA ALA A 42 -40.66 6.84 -12.49
C ALA A 42 -40.73 7.62 -13.84
N GLY A 43 -39.64 8.27 -14.29
CA GLY A 43 -39.56 9.02 -15.55
C GLY A 43 -38.45 8.56 -16.51
N GLY A 44 -37.78 7.42 -16.26
CA GLY A 44 -36.75 6.88 -17.17
C GLY A 44 -35.42 7.63 -17.19
N THR A 45 -35.22 8.63 -16.32
CA THR A 45 -33.94 9.32 -16.15
C THR A 45 -33.07 8.57 -15.16
N LEU A 46 -31.95 8.02 -15.64
CA LEU A 46 -30.90 7.41 -14.81
C LEU A 46 -30.07 8.51 -14.14
N TYR A 47 -30.12 8.59 -12.81
CA TYR A 47 -29.18 9.39 -12.03
C TYR A 47 -28.09 8.46 -11.53
N VAL A 48 -26.86 8.64 -12.02
CA VAL A 48 -25.67 8.00 -11.45
C VAL A 48 -25.19 8.92 -10.33
N GLN A 49 -25.43 8.51 -9.08
CA GLN A 49 -24.88 9.23 -7.93
C GLN A 49 -23.60 8.51 -7.48
N GLU A 50 -22.45 9.13 -7.74
CA GLU A 50 -21.17 8.68 -7.20
C GLU A 50 -21.17 8.94 -5.68
N LYS A 51 -21.49 7.90 -4.89
CA LYS A 51 -21.62 8.03 -3.42
C LYS A 51 -20.60 7.16 -2.69
N GLY A 52 -19.39 7.07 -3.23
CA GLY A 52 -18.26 6.37 -2.62
C GLY A 52 -17.15 7.34 -2.19
N VAL A 53 -16.61 7.13 -0.99
CA VAL A 53 -15.35 7.78 -0.58
C VAL A 53 -14.25 7.28 -1.51
N LYS A 54 -13.52 8.17 -2.21
CA LYS A 54 -12.42 7.81 -3.10
C LYS A 54 -11.45 6.86 -2.36
N ARG A 55 -11.21 5.67 -2.93
CA ARG A 55 -10.25 4.70 -2.39
C ARG A 55 -9.01 4.73 -3.27
N GLU A 56 -7.88 5.04 -2.67
CA GLU A 56 -6.59 5.09 -3.36
C GLU A 56 -5.78 3.85 -2.97
N THR A 57 -5.27 3.13 -3.97
CA THR A 57 -4.44 1.94 -3.75
C THR A 57 -3.06 2.15 -4.38
N PHE A 58 -2.00 1.90 -3.61
CA PHE A 58 -0.62 1.91 -4.07
C PHE A 58 -0.14 0.48 -4.25
N GLN A 59 0.24 0.13 -5.47
CA GLN A 59 0.84 -1.16 -5.79
C GLN A 59 2.35 -0.99 -5.98
N LEU A 60 3.15 -1.59 -5.11
CA LEU A 60 4.60 -1.46 -5.09
C LEU A 60 5.24 -2.79 -5.49
N ASN A 61 5.89 -2.83 -6.66
CA ASN A 61 6.55 -4.03 -7.15
C ASN A 61 8.05 -3.95 -6.88
N PHE A 62 8.60 -4.89 -6.12
CA PHE A 62 10.02 -4.93 -5.79
C PHE A 62 10.71 -6.01 -6.60
N ALA A 63 11.79 -5.65 -7.29
CA ALA A 63 12.64 -6.59 -8.00
C ALA A 63 14.03 -6.67 -7.37
N HIS A 64 14.57 -7.88 -7.23
CA HIS A 64 15.94 -8.12 -6.80
C HIS A 64 16.33 -7.45 -5.45
N VAL A 65 15.41 -7.42 -4.49
CA VAL A 65 15.71 -7.03 -3.10
C VAL A 65 16.64 -8.05 -2.44
N SER A 66 17.48 -7.57 -1.52
CA SER A 66 18.37 -8.42 -0.72
C SER A 66 17.58 -9.28 0.27
N GLN A 67 18.19 -10.35 0.76
CA GLN A 67 17.61 -11.15 1.84
C GLN A 67 17.35 -10.32 3.10
N SER A 68 18.29 -9.45 3.50
CA SER A 68 18.14 -8.59 4.67
C SER A 68 16.95 -7.63 4.56
N ASP A 69 16.72 -7.07 3.37
CA ASP A 69 15.60 -6.17 3.11
C ASP A 69 14.28 -6.93 3.16
N ARG A 70 14.24 -8.12 2.56
CA ARG A 70 13.08 -9.02 2.59
C ARG A 70 12.73 -9.44 4.01
N ASP A 71 13.73 -9.78 4.84
CA ASP A 71 13.51 -10.20 6.23
C ASP A 71 13.06 -9.03 7.11
N SER A 72 13.59 -7.83 6.85
CA SER A 72 13.13 -6.59 7.48
C SER A 72 11.68 -6.26 7.08
N ALA A 73 11.35 -6.42 5.80
CA ALA A 73 9.99 -6.26 5.28
C ALA A 73 9.01 -7.26 5.90
N GLN A 74 9.43 -8.52 6.06
CA GLN A 74 8.62 -9.55 6.74
C GLN A 74 8.37 -9.18 8.20
N THR A 75 9.41 -8.73 8.91
CA THR A 75 9.28 -8.30 10.32
C THR A 75 8.31 -7.13 10.46
N PHE A 76 8.39 -6.15 9.54
CA PHE A 76 7.45 -5.04 9.48
C PHE A 76 6.03 -5.52 9.21
N PHE A 77 5.83 -6.37 8.19
CA PHE A 77 4.55 -6.96 7.83
C PHE A 77 3.91 -7.68 9.02
N GLU A 78 4.66 -8.54 9.72
CA GLU A 78 4.18 -9.26 10.90
C GLU A 78 3.77 -8.30 12.03
N THR A 79 4.50 -7.20 12.21
CA THR A 79 4.17 -6.18 13.22
C THR A 79 2.83 -5.52 12.91
N VAL A 80 2.66 -4.99 11.69
CA VAL A 80 1.41 -4.30 11.31
C VAL A 80 0.22 -5.25 11.25
N LYS A 81 0.42 -6.50 10.81
CA LYS A 81 -0.63 -7.55 10.81
C LYS A 81 -1.03 -7.97 12.21
N LYS A 82 -0.08 -8.25 13.11
CA LYS A 82 -0.38 -8.61 14.52
C LYS A 82 -1.18 -7.51 15.20
N SER A 83 -0.85 -6.25 14.90
CA SER A 83 -1.56 -5.09 15.43
C SER A 83 -2.87 -4.77 14.69
N PHE A 84 -3.15 -5.41 13.53
CA PHE A 84 -4.29 -5.11 12.64
C PHE A 84 -4.47 -3.61 12.32
N ASN A 85 -3.40 -2.83 12.44
CA ASN A 85 -3.45 -1.38 12.46
C ASN A 85 -2.99 -0.78 11.13
N THR A 86 -3.39 0.47 10.92
CA THR A 86 -2.86 1.32 9.85
C THR A 86 -1.46 1.78 10.21
N PHE A 87 -0.70 2.20 9.19
CA PHE A 87 0.65 2.73 9.34
C PHE A 87 0.88 3.85 8.33
N GLU A 88 1.97 4.60 8.50
CA GLU A 88 2.33 5.67 7.58
C GLU A 88 3.25 5.15 6.48
N PHE A 89 2.92 5.50 5.24
CA PHE A 89 3.72 5.25 4.05
C PHE A 89 4.15 6.58 3.43
N GLU A 90 5.46 6.77 3.26
CA GLU A 90 6.07 7.90 2.58
C GLU A 90 6.32 7.54 1.11
N ASP A 91 5.67 8.27 0.21
CA ASP A 91 5.85 8.11 -1.23
C ASP A 91 7.13 8.77 -1.76
N ARG A 92 7.39 8.63 -3.06
CA ARG A 92 8.58 9.22 -3.72
C ARG A 92 8.62 10.75 -3.67
N ASN A 93 7.48 11.41 -3.45
CA ASN A 93 7.35 12.86 -3.34
C ASN A 93 7.49 13.34 -1.89
N ALA A 94 7.85 12.44 -0.96
CA ALA A 94 7.91 12.69 0.48
C ALA A 94 6.55 13.05 1.10
N VAL A 95 5.45 12.58 0.51
CA VAL A 95 4.10 12.72 1.09
C VAL A 95 3.78 11.50 1.93
N LEU A 96 3.31 11.74 3.15
CA LEU A 96 2.86 10.70 4.07
C LEU A 96 1.38 10.36 3.82
N HIS A 97 1.11 9.07 3.68
CA HIS A 97 -0.23 8.51 3.54
C HIS A 97 -0.49 7.51 4.67
N THR A 98 -1.64 7.62 5.32
CA THR A 98 -2.12 6.57 6.23
C THR A 98 -2.66 5.42 5.40
N VAL A 99 -2.03 4.25 5.50
CA VAL A 99 -2.35 3.09 4.67
C VAL A 99 -2.54 1.82 5.51
N ARG A 100 -3.12 0.82 4.86
CA ARG A 100 -3.21 -0.56 5.35
C ARG A 100 -2.60 -1.51 4.32
N TRP A 101 -1.84 -2.48 4.78
CA TRP A 101 -1.31 -3.57 3.96
C TRP A 101 -2.45 -4.54 3.58
N MET A 102 -2.62 -4.81 2.28
CA MET A 102 -3.78 -5.55 1.76
C MET A 102 -3.47 -6.98 1.32
N ASN A 103 -2.33 -7.22 0.67
CA ASN A 103 -1.95 -8.54 0.19
C ASN A 103 -1.20 -9.36 1.25
N GLU A 104 -1.08 -10.67 1.02
CA GLU A 104 -0.18 -11.52 1.80
C GLU A 104 1.28 -11.23 1.46
N PHE A 105 2.19 -11.56 2.39
CA PHE A 105 3.61 -11.38 2.15
C PHE A 105 4.12 -12.37 1.09
N ASN A 106 4.47 -11.88 -0.10
CA ASN A 106 4.70 -12.71 -1.30
C ASN A 106 6.10 -12.57 -1.93
N PHE A 107 7.13 -12.18 -1.17
CA PHE A 107 8.50 -12.10 -1.69
C PHE A 107 9.08 -13.50 -1.99
N GLN A 108 9.33 -13.79 -3.26
CA GLN A 108 9.84 -15.06 -3.77
C GLN A 108 11.31 -14.94 -4.18
N LEU A 109 12.08 -16.00 -3.99
CA LEU A 109 13.48 -16.08 -4.42
C LEU A 109 13.54 -16.13 -5.95
N VAL A 110 14.23 -15.17 -6.58
CA VAL A 110 14.40 -15.10 -8.04
C VAL A 110 15.82 -15.40 -8.50
N ASN A 111 16.81 -15.12 -7.65
CA ASN A 111 18.22 -15.45 -7.87
C ASN A 111 18.87 -15.63 -6.49
N PHE A 112 20.05 -16.25 -6.42
CA PHE A 112 20.73 -16.52 -5.16
C PHE A 112 20.89 -15.24 -4.31
N GLY A 113 20.21 -15.19 -3.15
CA GLY A 113 20.19 -14.03 -2.26
C GLY A 113 19.36 -12.82 -2.74
N LYS A 114 18.55 -13.00 -3.78
CA LYS A 114 17.72 -11.95 -4.40
C LYS A 114 16.26 -12.38 -4.49
N TYR A 115 15.38 -11.51 -4.00
CA TYR A 115 13.95 -11.75 -3.93
C TYR A 115 13.19 -10.72 -4.76
N SER A 116 12.01 -11.08 -5.25
CA SER A 116 11.07 -10.16 -5.88
C SER A 116 9.67 -10.41 -5.32
N GLY A 117 8.86 -9.37 -5.23
CA GLY A 117 7.52 -9.44 -4.64
C GLY A 117 6.72 -8.17 -4.90
N SER A 118 5.48 -8.15 -4.41
CA SER A 118 4.62 -6.98 -4.52
C SER A 118 4.00 -6.63 -3.17
N ILE A 119 3.73 -5.35 -2.96
CA ILE A 119 3.05 -4.85 -1.78
C ILE A 119 1.89 -3.99 -2.24
N ASP A 120 0.70 -4.36 -1.78
CA ASP A 120 -0.52 -3.61 -2.07
C ASP A 120 -0.93 -2.84 -0.81
N LEU A 121 -0.96 -1.52 -0.91
CA LEU A 121 -1.33 -0.62 0.18
C LEU A 121 -2.63 0.09 -0.17
N ARG A 122 -3.59 0.07 0.74
CA ARG A 122 -4.81 0.87 0.61
C ARG A 122 -4.73 2.09 1.50
N LYS A 123 -4.97 3.27 0.95
CA LYS A 123 -5.13 4.51 1.71
C LYS A 123 -6.40 4.46 2.53
N GLU A 124 -6.29 4.74 3.81
CA GLU A 124 -7.44 4.87 4.70
C GLU A 124 -7.85 6.34 4.76
N PRO A 125 -9.15 6.64 4.68
CA PRO A 125 -9.64 8.00 4.88
C PRO A 125 -9.35 8.45 6.32
N VAL A 126 -8.92 9.71 6.45
CA VAL A 126 -8.72 10.39 7.74
C VAL A 126 -10.07 10.77 8.33
#